data_AF-A0A973CJS9-F1
#
_entry.id   AF-A0A973CJS9-F1
#
_cell.length_a   1.000
_cell.length_b   1.000
_cell.length_c   1.000
_cell.angle_alpha   90.00
_cell.angle_beta   90.00
_cell.angle_gamma   90.00
#
_symmetry.space_group_name_H-M   'P 1'
#
loop_
_entity.id
_entity.type
_entity.pdbx_description
1 polymer ?
#
loop_
_entity_poly.entity_id
_entity_poly.type
_entity_poly.pdbx_seq_one_letter_code
_entity_poly.pdbx_strand_id
1 'polypeptide(L)' 'MENNQKNIIIYTTADGKASVSLMTKDGNVWMNQQQLAELFDTSKQNISQHISKV' A
#
# COMPACT_ATOMS: atom_id res chain seq x y z
N MET A 1 -26.71 4.00 9.50
CA MET A 1 -26.21 4.59 8.23
C MET A 1 -24.71 4.38 8.23
N GLU A 2 -24.19 3.44 7.46
CA GLU A 2 -22.74 3.21 7.35
C GLU A 2 -22.16 4.33 6.49
N ASN A 3 -21.40 5.23 7.10
CA ASN A 3 -20.57 6.18 6.36
C ASN A 3 -19.47 5.38 5.67
N ASN A 4 -19.72 5.01 4.41
CA ASN A 4 -18.78 4.30 3.55
C ASN A 4 -17.66 5.25 3.06
N GLN A 5 -17.07 6.01 3.98
CA GLN A 5 -15.92 6.87 3.74
C GLN A 5 -14.72 5.96 3.54
N LYS A 6 -14.49 5.59 2.28
CA LYS A 6 -13.22 5.05 1.81
C LYS A 6 -12.14 6.09 2.14
N ASN A 7 -11.47 5.88 3.25
CA ASN A 7 -10.43 6.78 3.73
C ASN A 7 -9.15 6.44 2.95
N ILE A 8 -8.83 7.26 1.95
CA ILE A 8 -7.64 7.09 1.12
C ILE A 8 -6.49 7.88 1.76
N ILE A 9 -5.37 7.22 2.06
CA ILE A 9 -4.12 7.87 2.42
C ILE A 9 -3.27 8.00 1.15
N ILE A 10 -2.76 9.19 0.87
CA ILE A 10 -1.72 9.38 -0.15
C ILE A 10 -0.38 9.41 0.58
N TYR A 11 0.44 8.39 0.36
CA TYR A 11 1.82 8.39 0.83
C TYR A 11 2.73 8.84 -0.31
N THR A 12 3.47 9.91 -0.10
CA THR A 12 4.47 10.41 -1.06
C THR A 12 5.85 10.13 -0.51
N THR A 13 6.74 9.60 -1.35
CA THR A 13 8.14 9.37 -0.97
C THR A 13 8.82 10.68 -0.60
N ALA A 14 9.85 10.62 0.26
CA ALA A 14 10.56 11.82 0.73
C ALA A 14 11.17 12.65 -0.42
N ASP A 15 11.49 12.01 -1.56
CA ASP A 15 12.00 12.65 -2.76
C ASP A 15 10.90 13.15 -3.72
N GLY A 16 9.62 12.95 -3.39
CA GLY A 16 8.46 13.37 -4.16
C GLY A 16 8.21 12.59 -5.45
N LYS A 17 9.02 11.58 -5.78
CA LYS A 17 8.95 10.90 -7.09
C LYS A 17 7.88 9.83 -7.18
N ALA A 18 7.47 9.24 -6.06
CA ALA A 18 6.43 8.23 -6.03
C ALA A 18 5.32 8.65 -5.05
N SER A 19 4.08 8.36 -5.43
CA SER A 19 2.91 8.57 -4.58
C SER A 19 2.01 7.34 -4.65
N VAL A 20 1.74 6.74 -3.51
CA VAL A 20 0.94 5.51 -3.38
C VAL A 20 -0.37 5.86 -2.67
N SER A 21 -1.49 5.56 -3.34
CA SER A 21 -2.84 5.70 -2.77
C SER A 21 -3.24 4.43 -2.02
N LEU A 22 -3.43 4.54 -0.72
CA LEU A 22 -3.70 3.44 0.20
C LEU A 22 -5.15 3.50 0.67
N MET A 23 -5.87 2.37 0.59
CA MET A 23 -7.21 2.27 1.14
C MET A 23 -7.10 1.95 2.62
N THR A 24 -7.76 2.74 3.48
CA THR A 24 -7.86 2.44 4.89
C THR A 24 -9.29 2.09 5.29
N LYS A 25 -9.40 1.05 6.12
CA LYS A 25 -10.66 0.58 6.66
C LYS A 25 -10.40 -0.01 8.04
N ASP A 26 -11.17 0.43 9.04
CA ASP A 26 -11.13 -0.09 10.41
C ASP A 26 -9.71 -0.08 11.03
N GLY A 27 -8.95 0.98 10.77
CA GLY A 27 -7.56 1.11 11.22
C GLY A 27 -6.54 0.24 10.48
N ASN A 28 -6.99 -0.58 9.52
CA ASN A 28 -6.14 -1.40 8.66
C ASN A 28 -5.90 -0.71 7.31
N VAL A 29 -4.74 -1.00 6.72
CA VAL A 29 -4.35 -0.53 5.39
C VAL A 29 -4.41 -1.69 4.40
N TRP A 30 -5.10 -1.48 3.28
CA TRP A 30 -5.21 -2.45 2.20
C TRP A 30 -4.34 -2.03 1.03
N MET A 31 -3.46 -2.93 0.60
CA MET A 31 -2.53 -2.75 -0.51
C MET A 31 -2.46 -4.02 -1.36
N ASN A 32 -2.28 -3.84 -2.67
CA ASN A 32 -1.85 -4.93 -3.53
C ASN A 32 -0.31 -5.06 -3.55
N GLN A 33 0.21 -6.16 -4.09
CA GLN A 33 1.66 -6.42 -4.11
C GLN A 33 2.47 -5.39 -4.90
N GLN A 34 1.87 -4.74 -5.91
CA GLN A 34 2.53 -3.69 -6.70
C GLN A 34 2.72 -2.42 -5.86
N GLN A 35 1.70 -2.03 -5.09
CA GLN A 35 1.77 -0.87 -4.18
C GLN A 35 2.79 -1.10 -3.06
N LEU A 36 2.91 -2.33 -2.56
CA LEU A 36 3.97 -2.71 -1.61
C LEU A 36 5.36 -2.61 -2.25
N ALA A 37 5.50 -3.07 -3.50
CA ALA A 37 6.77 -2.98 -4.22
C ALA A 37 7.23 -1.53 -4.42
N GLU A 38 6.30 -0.63 -4.76
CA GLU A 38 6.56 0.81 -4.90
C GLU A 38 6.88 1.48 -3.55
N LEU A 39 6.14 1.15 -2.49
CA LEU A 39 6.35 1.72 -1.17
C LEU A 39 7.71 1.36 -0.57
N PHE A 40 8.14 0.11 -0.77
CA PHE A 40 9.39 -0.43 -0.22
C PHE A 40 10.56 -0.38 -1.21
N ASP A 41 10.39 0.29 -2.36
CA ASP A 41 11.39 0.40 -3.42
C ASP A 41 12.03 -0.96 -3.77
N THR A 42 11.18 -1.94 -4.06
CA THR A 42 11.58 -3.33 -4.34
C THR A 42 10.78 -3.90 -5.50
N SER A 43 11.00 -5.17 -5.84
CA SER A 43 10.25 -5.85 -6.89
C SER A 43 9.00 -6.55 -6.34
N LYS A 44 7.95 -6.65 -7.16
CA LYS A 44 6.76 -7.47 -6.87
C LYS A 44 7.14 -8.92 -6.56
N GLN A 45 8.17 -9.45 -7.21
CA GLN A 45 8.68 -10.80 -6.98
C GLN A 45 9.23 -10.95 -5.56
N ASN A 46 10.02 -9.98 -5.07
CA ASN A 46 10.51 -9.97 -3.69
C ASN A 46 9.33 -9.94 -2.70
N ILE A 47 8.33 -9.08 -2.93
CA ILE A 47 7.11 -9.04 -2.12
C ILE A 47 6.40 -10.40 -2.10
N SER A 48 6.21 -11.03 -3.26
CA SER A 48 5.58 -12.34 -3.38
C SER A 48 6.33 -13.42 -2.59
N GLN A 49 7.67 -13.43 -2.67
CA GLN A 49 8.50 -14.36 -1.90
C GLN A 49 8.31 -14.17 -0.39
N HIS A 50 8.24 -12.93 0.10
CA HIS A 50 7.99 -12.66 1.51
C HIS A 50 6.60 -13.10 1.96
N ILE A 51 5.55 -12.83 1.16
CA ILE A 51 4.18 -13.27 1.47
C ILE A 51 4.07 -14.79 1.50
N SER A 52 4.71 -15.50 0.55
CA SER A 52 4.67 -16.97 0.49
C SER A 52 5.40 -17.67 1.64
N LYS A 53 6.26 -16.95 2.37
CA LYS A 53 7.05 -17.47 3.49
C LYS A 53 6.43 -17.17 4.86
N VAL A 54 5.28 -16.48 4.89
CA VAL A 54 4.47 -16.23 6.10
C VAL A 54 3.50 -17.37 6.31
#